data_AF-A0A7X5YED5-F1
#
_entry.id   AF-A0A7X5YED5-F1
#
_cell.length_a   1.000
_cell.length_b   1.000
_cell.length_c   1.000
_cell.angle_alpha   90.00
_cell.angle_beta   90.00
_cell.angle_gamma   90.00
#
_symmetry.space_group_name_H-M   'P 1'
#
loop_
_entity.id
_entity.type
_entity.pdbx_description
1 polymer ?
#
loop_
_entity_poly.entity_id
_entity_poly.type
_entity_poly.pdbx_seq_one_letter_code
_entity_poly.pdbx_strand_id
1 'polypeptide(L)'
;MPGHYSLDGPYLRQLQRVIDSTETPYLMKKVILMQPLRYPRSRQQLRAEPDLEQVKADYLIHQIDQAFRLWTNSPWLEDLTLENFLEYLLPYRIGNEPLDYWRDSIDSRLRERLQEAGRYFDNQKHSPYNMAQIVYGHALGLDSGKDNLAGIPFSAKECVFSSQLQLLAYRMVGIPAAIDHVPYWADMNGFHEWTVVMDTKNKDILAGQIEMKNAPKVYRRTYSINPIPVPEKDEYIPPFFTNPFNRDVTNKYLHTSDITVTATVPVQARHAYLAIFNGRELRVVDWSDVQQGKAHFHAMGSNIVYFPVYFEKEYQRNFAYPFILRANGTTVTLRPDTTRRQTLTLTRKYPLHHNKVYHGNALVGARFQASNDPTFQNPVTIHRVTHNPNMQPVIVPVDTTQKYRYWRFNHTKIVELAEWRFKDNRGLNLTGKSIDPEGRGARLANIFDNDPLSHGRISHRLVVDFDHPVSVSEIIYLPRNDANGVYPGNEYELLYFDLGGWQSLGCKIATDYSVDFENVPSNAVYWLRNHTAGKEERVFTIQNGEQRFW
;
A
#
# COMPACT_ATOMS: atom_id res chain seq x y z
N MET A 1 7.94 -30.15 14.90
CA MET A 1 7.54 -28.80 14.42
C MET A 1 8.53 -28.33 13.34
N PRO A 2 8.61 -29.01 12.17
CA PRO A 2 9.54 -28.61 11.12
C PRO A 2 9.19 -27.23 10.57
N GLY A 3 10.19 -26.38 10.34
CA GLY A 3 10.02 -25.06 9.70
C GLY A 3 9.79 -23.86 10.64
N HIS A 4 9.49 -24.08 11.92
CA HIS A 4 9.37 -22.99 12.92
C HIS A 4 10.72 -22.70 13.60
N TYR A 5 11.02 -21.42 13.85
CA TYR A 5 12.30 -20.98 14.42
C TYR A 5 12.20 -19.61 15.10
N SER A 6 13.03 -19.39 16.11
CA SER A 6 13.28 -18.07 16.70
C SER A 6 14.45 -17.37 16.02
N LEU A 7 14.42 -16.04 16.07
CA LEU A 7 15.59 -15.23 15.73
C LEU A 7 16.44 -15.04 17.00
N ASP A 8 17.76 -15.16 16.85
CA ASP A 8 18.76 -14.84 17.87
C ASP A 8 19.99 -14.16 17.23
N GLY A 9 20.95 -13.74 18.05
CA GLY A 9 22.23 -13.18 17.64
C GLY A 9 22.68 -12.06 18.58
N PRO A 10 23.96 -11.64 18.54
CA PRO A 10 24.47 -10.54 19.37
C PRO A 10 23.64 -9.25 19.22
N TYR A 11 23.23 -8.95 17.99
CA TYR A 11 22.38 -7.81 17.67
C TYR A 11 21.02 -7.88 18.39
N LEU A 12 20.32 -9.01 18.29
CA LEU A 12 19.00 -9.16 18.90
C LEU A 12 19.08 -9.18 20.44
N ARG A 13 20.11 -9.80 21.01
CA ARG A 13 20.36 -9.76 22.47
C ARG A 13 20.65 -8.35 22.98
N GLN A 14 21.37 -7.54 22.21
CA GLN A 14 21.57 -6.13 22.55
C GLN A 14 20.27 -5.34 22.46
N LEU A 15 19.49 -5.54 21.39
CA LEU A 15 18.19 -4.91 21.22
C LEU A 15 17.24 -5.26 22.38
N GLN A 16 17.18 -6.53 22.78
CA GLN A 16 16.42 -7.00 23.94
C GLN A 16 16.81 -6.25 25.22
N ARG A 17 18.11 -6.13 25.54
CA ARG A 17 18.56 -5.40 26.73
C ARG A 17 18.13 -3.94 26.74
N VAL A 18 18.19 -3.27 25.57
CA VAL A 18 17.75 -1.87 25.44
C VAL A 18 16.24 -1.77 25.61
N ILE A 19 15.48 -2.69 25.03
CA ILE A 19 14.02 -2.75 25.18
C ILE A 19 13.65 -2.94 26.64
N ASP A 20 14.30 -3.86 27.33
CA ASP A 20 14.02 -4.20 28.72
C ASP A 20 14.33 -3.05 29.68
N SER A 21 15.30 -2.18 29.34
CA SER A 21 15.58 -0.96 30.10
C SER A 21 14.57 0.18 29.87
N THR A 22 13.49 -0.05 29.10
CA THR A 22 12.41 0.94 28.88
C THR A 22 11.08 0.50 29.48
N GLU A 23 10.21 1.48 29.71
CA GLU A 23 8.81 1.33 30.13
C GLU A 23 7.88 0.84 29.00
N THR A 24 8.43 0.32 27.90
CA THR A 24 7.63 -0.17 26.76
C THR A 24 6.71 -1.32 27.20
N PRO A 25 5.42 -1.33 26.84
CA PRO A 25 4.52 -2.42 27.20
C PRO A 25 5.00 -3.79 26.70
N TYR A 26 4.79 -4.85 27.49
CA TYR A 26 5.29 -6.20 27.22
C TYR A 26 4.99 -6.71 25.80
N LEU A 27 3.73 -6.61 25.34
CA LEU A 27 3.36 -7.06 24.00
C LEU A 27 4.06 -6.26 22.89
N MET A 28 4.28 -4.95 23.09
CA MET A 28 5.04 -4.13 22.14
C MET A 28 6.50 -4.57 22.10
N LYS A 29 7.13 -4.87 23.25
CA LYS A 29 8.50 -5.41 23.30
C LYS A 29 8.63 -6.64 22.39
N LYS A 30 7.69 -7.57 22.50
CA LYS A 30 7.65 -8.81 21.70
C LYS A 30 7.54 -8.55 20.20
N VAL A 31 6.69 -7.59 19.79
CA VAL A 31 6.54 -7.21 18.37
C VAL A 31 7.77 -6.46 17.84
N ILE A 32 8.36 -5.57 18.65
CA ILE A 32 9.59 -4.83 18.28
C ILE A 32 10.73 -5.80 17.96
N LEU A 33 10.88 -6.89 18.72
CA LEU A 33 11.92 -7.90 18.50
C LEU A 33 11.77 -8.67 17.18
N MET A 34 10.60 -8.66 16.55
CA MET A 34 10.39 -9.25 15.22
C MET A 34 10.69 -8.28 14.08
N GLN A 35 10.69 -6.96 14.34
CA GLN A 35 10.89 -5.94 13.30
C GLN A 35 12.25 -5.98 12.59
N PRO A 36 13.38 -6.35 13.24
CA PRO A 36 14.67 -6.49 12.56
C PRO A 36 14.65 -7.30 11.27
N LEU A 37 13.80 -8.34 11.17
CA LEU A 37 13.68 -9.18 9.98
C LEU A 37 13.25 -8.39 8.72
N ARG A 38 12.59 -7.24 8.91
CA ARG A 38 12.09 -6.38 7.84
C ARG A 38 13.13 -5.42 7.28
N TYR A 39 14.25 -5.23 7.97
CA TYR A 39 15.29 -4.30 7.55
C TYR A 39 16.50 -5.07 7.01
N PRO A 40 16.87 -4.92 5.72
CA PRO A 40 17.94 -5.72 5.11
C PRO A 40 19.26 -5.74 5.90
N ARG A 41 19.68 -4.57 6.43
CA ARG A 41 20.91 -4.45 7.24
C ARG A 41 20.83 -5.18 8.58
N SER A 42 19.67 -5.16 9.23
CA SER A 42 19.47 -5.87 10.50
C SER A 42 19.31 -7.36 10.26
N ARG A 43 18.60 -7.76 9.20
CA ARG A 43 18.34 -9.16 8.83
C ARG A 43 19.62 -9.97 8.64
N GLN A 44 20.68 -9.39 8.07
CA GLN A 44 21.98 -10.06 7.88
C GLN A 44 22.69 -10.41 9.20
N GLN A 45 22.29 -9.79 10.31
CA GLN A 45 22.87 -10.01 11.64
C GLN A 45 22.04 -10.98 12.49
N LEU A 46 20.93 -11.49 11.95
CA LEU A 46 20.05 -12.43 12.64
C LEU A 46 20.45 -13.86 12.32
N ARG A 47 20.36 -14.72 13.33
CA ARG A 47 20.52 -16.15 13.21
C ARG A 47 19.18 -16.81 13.47
N ALA A 48 18.76 -17.72 12.59
CA ALA A 48 17.61 -18.58 12.84
C ALA A 48 18.03 -19.76 13.72
N GLU A 49 17.25 -20.03 14.76
CA GLU A 49 17.41 -21.18 15.63
C GLU A 49 16.16 -22.06 15.54
N PRO A 50 16.25 -23.25 14.90
CA PRO A 50 15.11 -24.13 14.71
C PRO A 50 14.48 -24.56 16.03
N ASP A 51 13.15 -24.54 16.09
CA ASP A 51 12.43 -24.92 17.31
C ASP A 51 12.66 -26.39 17.69
N LEU A 52 12.92 -27.24 16.69
CA LEU A 52 13.28 -28.65 16.90
C LEU A 52 14.55 -28.84 17.75
N GLU A 53 15.43 -27.84 17.80
CA GLU A 53 16.69 -27.90 18.53
C GLU A 53 16.62 -27.18 19.89
N GLN A 54 15.73 -26.20 20.05
CA GLN A 54 15.71 -25.29 21.20
C GLN A 54 14.50 -25.46 22.11
N VAL A 55 13.35 -25.89 21.58
CA VAL A 55 12.10 -25.93 22.34
C VAL A 55 12.10 -27.13 23.29
N LYS A 56 11.88 -26.86 24.57
CA LYS A 56 11.81 -27.87 25.62
C LYS A 56 10.39 -28.38 25.84
N ALA A 57 10.29 -29.61 26.34
CA ALA A 57 9.01 -30.26 26.60
C ALA A 57 8.18 -29.53 27.67
N ASP A 58 8.80 -29.06 28.75
CA ASP A 58 8.15 -28.30 29.83
C ASP A 58 7.52 -27.00 29.32
N TYR A 59 8.22 -26.27 28.44
CA TYR A 59 7.68 -25.09 27.76
C TYR A 59 6.43 -25.42 26.94
N LEU A 60 6.49 -26.47 26.11
CA LEU A 60 5.36 -26.87 25.28
C LEU A 60 4.16 -27.32 26.12
N ILE A 61 4.39 -28.16 27.13
CA ILE A 61 3.35 -28.62 28.06
C ILE A 61 2.66 -27.41 28.68
N HIS A 62 3.43 -26.44 29.18
CA HIS A 62 2.85 -25.23 29.76
C HIS A 62 1.99 -24.45 28.77
N GLN A 63 2.47 -24.21 27.54
CA GLN A 63 1.71 -23.45 26.54
C GLN A 63 0.43 -24.18 26.10
N ILE A 64 0.50 -25.51 25.98
CA ILE A 64 -0.64 -26.37 25.70
C ILE A 64 -1.65 -26.28 26.83
N ASP A 65 -1.22 -26.43 28.08
CA ASP A 65 -2.07 -26.34 29.26
C ASP A 65 -2.77 -24.98 29.36
N GLN A 66 -2.05 -23.87 29.09
CA GLN A 66 -2.65 -22.53 29.07
C GLN A 66 -3.70 -22.39 27.96
N ALA A 67 -3.43 -22.90 26.74
CA ALA A 67 -4.39 -22.87 25.65
C ALA A 67 -5.65 -23.69 25.96
N PHE A 68 -5.49 -24.90 26.54
CA PHE A 68 -6.63 -25.72 26.97
C PHE A 68 -7.42 -25.06 28.09
N ARG A 69 -6.76 -24.48 29.10
CA ARG A 69 -7.45 -23.73 30.17
C ARG A 69 -8.31 -22.61 29.61
N LEU A 70 -7.83 -21.86 28.62
CA LEU A 70 -8.62 -20.84 27.94
C LEU A 70 -9.81 -21.50 27.22
N TRP A 71 -9.56 -22.52 26.40
CA TRP A 71 -10.60 -23.19 25.62
C TRP A 71 -11.73 -23.76 26.49
N THR A 72 -11.42 -24.39 27.62
CA THR A 72 -12.42 -25.05 28.47
C THR A 72 -13.16 -24.11 29.43
N ASN A 73 -12.59 -22.95 29.76
CA ASN A 73 -13.15 -22.07 30.80
C ASN A 73 -13.71 -20.74 30.26
N SER A 74 -13.49 -20.43 28.99
CA SER A 74 -13.97 -19.18 28.38
C SER A 74 -15.33 -19.37 27.71
N PRO A 75 -16.39 -18.62 28.11
CA PRO A 75 -17.72 -18.75 27.51
C PRO A 75 -17.76 -18.49 26.01
N TRP A 76 -16.84 -17.67 25.47
CA TRP A 76 -16.79 -17.36 24.04
C TRP A 76 -16.16 -18.47 23.19
N LEU A 77 -15.65 -19.55 23.80
CA LEU A 77 -15.02 -20.66 23.09
C LEU A 77 -15.81 -21.96 23.17
N GLU A 78 -17.00 -21.95 23.78
CA GLU A 78 -17.85 -23.13 24.00
C GLU A 78 -18.13 -23.89 22.69
N ASP A 79 -18.40 -23.16 21.61
CA ASP A 79 -18.70 -23.74 20.28
C ASP A 79 -17.46 -23.87 19.37
N LEU A 80 -16.26 -23.55 19.86
CA LEU A 80 -15.06 -23.56 19.02
C LEU A 80 -14.69 -24.99 18.61
N THR A 81 -14.58 -25.24 17.31
CA THR A 81 -14.18 -26.56 16.82
C THR A 81 -12.72 -26.87 17.15
N LEU A 82 -12.41 -28.16 17.24
CA LEU A 82 -11.05 -28.63 17.49
C LEU A 82 -10.08 -28.11 16.42
N GLU A 83 -10.47 -28.08 15.14
CA GLU A 83 -9.62 -27.60 14.06
C GLU A 83 -9.24 -26.12 14.25
N ASN A 84 -10.22 -25.29 14.63
CA ASN A 84 -9.95 -23.88 14.90
C ASN A 84 -9.10 -23.67 16.16
N PHE A 85 -9.31 -24.50 17.19
CA PHE A 85 -8.46 -24.51 18.36
C PHE A 85 -7.00 -24.82 17.99
N LEU A 86 -6.77 -25.94 17.28
CA LEU A 86 -5.44 -26.41 16.89
C LEU A 86 -4.69 -25.40 16.01
N GLU A 87 -5.39 -24.77 15.06
CA GLU A 87 -4.77 -23.89 14.06
C GLU A 87 -4.61 -22.44 14.55
N TYR A 88 -5.55 -21.93 15.35
CA TYR A 88 -5.65 -20.49 15.61
C TYR A 88 -5.55 -20.07 17.07
N LEU A 89 -5.51 -21.02 18.01
CA LEU A 89 -5.36 -20.71 19.44
C LEU A 89 -4.22 -21.48 20.12
N LEU A 90 -4.09 -22.78 19.84
CA LEU A 90 -3.06 -23.66 20.38
C LEU A 90 -1.62 -23.23 20.06
N PRO A 91 -1.27 -22.72 18.85
CA PRO A 91 0.12 -22.48 18.48
C PRO A 91 0.87 -21.62 19.51
N TYR A 92 1.99 -22.11 20.03
CA TYR A 92 2.73 -21.43 21.11
C TYR A 92 3.42 -20.14 20.67
N ARG A 93 3.41 -19.83 19.36
CA ARG A 93 4.01 -18.64 18.76
C ARG A 93 3.16 -18.07 17.63
N ILE A 94 3.48 -16.86 17.17
CA ILE A 94 2.80 -16.18 16.06
C ILE A 94 3.70 -15.89 14.86
N GLY A 95 5.01 -15.98 15.01
CA GLY A 95 6.00 -15.70 13.98
C GLY A 95 7.38 -16.17 14.42
N ASN A 96 8.36 -15.28 14.40
CA ASN A 96 9.76 -15.59 14.75
C ASN A 96 10.22 -14.89 16.03
N GLU A 97 9.28 -14.52 16.90
CA GLU A 97 9.56 -13.89 18.18
C GLU A 97 10.46 -14.77 19.08
N PRO A 98 11.22 -14.17 20.01
CA PRO A 98 11.83 -14.92 21.10
C PRO A 98 10.77 -15.69 21.89
N LEU A 99 11.11 -16.92 22.27
CA LEU A 99 10.22 -17.78 23.07
C LEU A 99 10.23 -17.34 24.53
N ASP A 100 9.03 -17.22 25.09
CA ASP A 100 8.78 -16.93 26.50
C ASP A 100 7.34 -17.35 26.85
N TYR A 101 6.96 -17.11 28.10
CA TYR A 101 5.66 -17.44 28.67
C TYR A 101 4.62 -16.33 28.45
N TRP A 102 4.52 -15.82 27.22
CA TRP A 102 3.68 -14.65 26.88
C TRP A 102 2.20 -14.79 27.21
N ARG A 103 1.65 -16.02 27.24
CA ARG A 103 0.26 -16.28 27.66
C ARG A 103 0.00 -15.90 29.13
N ASP A 104 1.02 -15.92 29.97
CA ASP A 104 0.90 -15.58 31.39
C ASP A 104 0.99 -14.07 31.65
N SER A 105 1.31 -13.29 30.62
CA SER A 105 1.64 -11.86 30.73
C SER A 105 0.44 -10.94 30.47
N ILE A 106 -0.78 -11.42 30.72
CA ILE A 106 -2.01 -10.61 30.56
C ILE A 106 -2.06 -9.47 31.60
N ASP A 107 -2.32 -8.27 31.11
CA ASP A 107 -2.54 -7.07 31.93
C ASP A 107 -3.74 -7.24 32.88
N SER A 108 -3.64 -6.72 34.10
CA SER A 108 -4.70 -6.87 35.11
C SER A 108 -6.00 -6.17 34.73
N ARG A 109 -5.93 -4.98 34.11
CA ARG A 109 -7.12 -4.25 33.66
C ARG A 109 -7.80 -4.98 32.51
N LEU A 110 -7.01 -5.53 31.58
CA LEU A 110 -7.56 -6.36 30.51
C LEU A 110 -8.25 -7.62 31.09
N ARG A 111 -7.60 -8.28 32.05
CA ARG A 111 -8.17 -9.46 32.74
C ARG A 111 -9.49 -9.14 33.42
N GLU A 112 -9.56 -8.04 34.17
CA GLU A 112 -10.79 -7.61 34.86
C GLU A 112 -11.92 -7.32 33.87
N ARG A 113 -11.64 -6.58 32.78
CA ARG A 113 -12.65 -6.28 31.74
C ARG A 113 -13.16 -7.53 31.04
N LEU A 114 -12.29 -8.51 30.78
CA LEU A 114 -12.69 -9.78 30.17
C LEU A 114 -13.51 -10.64 31.14
N GLN A 115 -13.17 -10.66 32.43
CA GLN A 115 -13.95 -11.35 33.46
C GLN A 115 -15.34 -10.72 33.63
N GLU A 116 -15.42 -9.38 33.65
CA GLU A 116 -16.69 -8.66 33.69
C GLU A 116 -17.56 -9.00 32.48
N ALA A 117 -17.00 -8.90 31.27
CA ALA A 117 -17.70 -9.22 30.04
C ALA A 117 -18.15 -10.69 29.99
N GLY A 118 -17.27 -11.62 30.36
CA GLY A 118 -17.57 -13.05 30.45
C GLY A 118 -18.65 -13.39 31.49
N ARG A 119 -18.83 -12.56 32.52
CA ARG A 119 -19.83 -12.80 33.57
C ARG A 119 -21.17 -12.15 33.26
N TYR A 120 -21.17 -10.94 32.70
CA TYR A 120 -22.37 -10.09 32.66
C TYR A 120 -22.87 -9.72 31.25
N PHE A 121 -22.04 -9.80 30.20
CA PHE A 121 -22.41 -9.29 28.87
C PHE A 121 -22.84 -10.40 27.92
N ASP A 122 -24.09 -10.87 28.06
CA ASP A 122 -24.67 -11.95 27.21
C ASP A 122 -24.62 -11.64 25.71
N ASN A 123 -24.69 -10.36 25.33
CA ASN A 123 -24.56 -9.92 23.95
C ASN A 123 -23.12 -10.07 23.39
N GLN A 124 -22.11 -10.30 24.24
CA GLN A 124 -20.71 -10.42 23.84
C GLN A 124 -20.09 -11.79 24.19
N LYS A 125 -20.39 -12.34 25.37
CA LYS A 125 -19.63 -13.42 26.01
C LYS A 125 -19.63 -14.76 25.28
N HIS A 126 -20.49 -14.96 24.29
CA HIS A 126 -20.58 -16.19 23.48
C HIS A 126 -20.03 -16.00 22.04
N SER A 127 -19.20 -14.99 21.80
CA SER A 127 -18.61 -14.72 20.49
C SER A 127 -17.16 -14.27 20.62
N PRO A 128 -16.18 -15.02 20.07
CA PRO A 128 -14.79 -14.59 20.00
C PRO A 128 -14.63 -13.20 19.37
N TYR A 129 -15.38 -12.91 18.31
CA TYR A 129 -15.34 -11.63 17.61
C TYR A 129 -15.79 -10.46 18.49
N ASN A 130 -16.86 -10.64 19.28
CA ASN A 130 -17.34 -9.59 20.18
C ASN A 130 -16.34 -9.36 21.32
N MET A 131 -15.79 -10.43 21.90
CA MET A 131 -14.74 -10.32 22.91
C MET A 131 -13.47 -9.65 22.37
N ALA A 132 -13.14 -9.86 21.09
CA ALA A 132 -12.03 -9.21 20.42
C ALA A 132 -12.13 -7.69 20.35
N GLN A 133 -13.34 -7.10 20.40
CA GLN A 133 -13.49 -5.65 20.42
C GLN A 133 -12.95 -5.01 21.72
N ILE A 134 -13.07 -5.71 22.84
CA ILE A 134 -12.50 -5.27 24.13
C ILE A 134 -10.97 -5.27 24.04
N VAL A 135 -10.42 -6.35 23.50
CA VAL A 135 -8.97 -6.56 23.37
C VAL A 135 -8.35 -5.62 22.34
N TYR A 136 -9.06 -5.35 21.23
CA TYR A 136 -8.65 -4.42 20.20
C TYR A 136 -8.44 -3.01 20.76
N GLY A 137 -9.41 -2.49 21.53
CA GLY A 137 -9.29 -1.19 22.18
C GLY A 137 -8.12 -1.12 23.16
N HIS A 138 -7.84 -2.21 23.89
CA HIS A 138 -6.66 -2.31 24.76
C HIS A 138 -5.36 -2.29 23.96
N ALA A 139 -5.25 -3.12 22.91
CA ALA A 139 -4.05 -3.21 22.07
C ALA A 139 -3.73 -1.89 21.37
N LEU A 140 -4.74 -1.18 20.85
CA LEU A 140 -4.55 0.15 20.24
C LEU A 140 -4.21 1.25 21.24
N GLY A 141 -4.59 1.08 22.50
CA GLY A 141 -4.24 2.00 23.58
C GLY A 141 -2.80 1.83 24.08
N LEU A 142 -2.09 0.78 23.65
CA LEU A 142 -0.68 0.60 23.99
C LEU A 142 0.16 1.63 23.26
N ASP A 143 0.87 2.43 24.04
CA ASP A 143 1.81 3.42 23.55
C ASP A 143 3.16 3.24 24.23
N SER A 144 4.23 3.35 23.44
CA SER A 144 5.59 3.35 23.96
C SER A 144 6.14 4.77 24.17
N GLY A 145 5.39 5.79 23.74
CA GLY A 145 5.83 7.18 23.67
C GLY A 145 6.94 7.42 22.66
N LYS A 146 7.28 6.40 21.86
CA LYS A 146 8.39 6.38 20.91
C LYS A 146 7.94 5.74 19.59
N ASP A 147 8.52 6.21 18.50
CA ASP A 147 8.36 5.67 17.14
C ASP A 147 9.66 5.02 16.62
N ASN A 148 10.69 5.01 17.47
CA ASN A 148 11.96 4.36 17.23
C ASN A 148 12.54 3.85 18.54
N LEU A 149 13.09 2.64 18.52
CA LEU A 149 13.83 2.11 19.64
C LEU A 149 15.09 1.40 19.15
N ALA A 150 16.24 1.81 19.67
CA ALA A 150 17.56 1.29 19.28
C ALA A 150 17.80 1.27 17.75
N GLY A 151 17.30 2.28 17.04
CA GLY A 151 17.46 2.38 15.58
C GLY A 151 16.45 1.57 14.78
N ILE A 152 15.51 0.87 15.42
CA ILE A 152 14.39 0.19 14.77
C ILE A 152 13.17 1.13 14.77
N PRO A 153 12.77 1.70 13.62
CA PRO A 153 11.54 2.46 13.55
C PRO A 153 10.34 1.51 13.63
N PHE A 154 9.29 1.91 14.33
CA PHE A 154 8.03 1.19 14.37
C PHE A 154 6.87 2.14 14.57
N SER A 155 5.68 1.72 14.16
CA SER A 155 4.46 2.46 14.40
C SER A 155 3.33 1.50 14.72
N ALA A 156 2.62 1.76 15.82
CA ALA A 156 1.39 1.02 16.15
C ALA A 156 0.27 1.18 15.10
N LYS A 157 0.44 2.10 14.13
CA LYS A 157 -0.48 2.31 13.00
C LYS A 157 -0.06 1.59 11.72
N GLU A 158 1.15 1.01 11.68
CA GLU A 158 1.64 0.29 10.52
C GLU A 158 1.08 -1.14 10.50
N CYS A 159 0.67 -1.61 9.32
CA CYS A 159 -0.14 -2.82 9.17
C CYS A 159 0.51 -4.08 9.74
N VAL A 160 1.82 -4.26 9.55
CA VAL A 160 2.54 -5.42 10.09
C VAL A 160 2.64 -5.36 11.61
N PHE A 161 3.10 -4.23 12.15
CA PHE A 161 3.24 -4.08 13.59
C PHE A 161 1.91 -4.24 14.32
N SER A 162 0.88 -3.54 13.85
CA SER A 162 -0.47 -3.58 14.42
C SER A 162 -1.11 -4.97 14.35
N SER A 163 -0.92 -5.70 13.25
CA SER A 163 -1.45 -7.05 13.09
C SER A 163 -0.75 -8.05 14.01
N GLN A 164 0.58 -7.98 14.13
CA GLN A 164 1.32 -8.84 15.06
C GLN A 164 0.94 -8.55 16.53
N LEU A 165 0.76 -7.28 16.88
CA LEU A 165 0.32 -6.87 18.22
C LEU A 165 -1.08 -7.38 18.54
N GLN A 166 -2.02 -7.23 17.61
CA GLN A 166 -3.38 -7.73 17.75
C GLN A 166 -3.41 -9.26 17.87
N LEU A 167 -2.67 -9.98 17.02
CA LEU A 167 -2.63 -11.44 17.06
C LEU A 167 -2.10 -11.97 18.40
N LEU A 168 -1.04 -11.38 18.95
CA LEU A 168 -0.55 -11.71 20.29
C LEU A 168 -1.60 -11.40 21.35
N ALA A 169 -2.18 -10.20 21.33
CA ALA A 169 -3.17 -9.79 22.31
C ALA A 169 -4.41 -10.71 22.31
N TYR A 170 -4.89 -11.10 21.12
CA TYR A 170 -6.03 -12.01 20.95
C TYR A 170 -5.71 -13.41 21.47
N ARG A 171 -4.66 -14.04 20.98
CA ARG A 171 -4.35 -15.43 21.37
C ARG A 171 -3.95 -15.56 22.85
N MET A 172 -3.40 -14.51 23.46
CA MET A 172 -3.04 -14.48 24.87
C MET A 172 -4.26 -14.66 25.78
N VAL A 173 -5.42 -14.20 25.33
CA VAL A 173 -6.65 -14.21 26.12
C VAL A 173 -7.70 -15.18 25.60
N GLY A 174 -7.30 -16.14 24.77
CA GLY A 174 -8.23 -17.15 24.28
C GLY A 174 -9.07 -16.70 23.11
N ILE A 175 -8.63 -15.74 22.29
CA ILE A 175 -9.34 -15.39 21.05
C ILE A 175 -8.61 -16.05 19.87
N PRO A 176 -9.22 -17.05 19.21
CA PRO A 176 -8.63 -17.69 18.03
C PRO A 176 -8.54 -16.69 16.88
N ALA A 177 -7.32 -16.50 16.37
CA ALA A 177 -7.05 -15.48 15.35
C ALA A 177 -5.91 -15.89 14.42
N ALA A 178 -5.81 -15.22 13.27
CA ALA A 178 -4.73 -15.35 12.29
C ALA A 178 -4.40 -14.01 11.63
N ILE A 179 -3.33 -13.97 10.83
CA ILE A 179 -3.02 -12.83 9.96
C ILE A 179 -3.35 -13.22 8.52
N ASP A 180 -4.20 -12.42 7.88
CA ASP A 180 -4.43 -12.46 6.43
C ASP A 180 -3.65 -11.32 5.78
N HIS A 181 -3.19 -11.53 4.55
CA HIS A 181 -2.41 -10.52 3.83
C HIS A 181 -2.53 -10.62 2.32
N VAL A 182 -2.40 -9.47 1.67
CA VAL A 182 -2.17 -9.34 0.23
C VAL A 182 -0.68 -9.13 0.04
N PRO A 183 0.06 -10.08 -0.58
CA PRO A 183 1.51 -9.99 -0.71
C PRO A 183 1.92 -8.81 -1.60
N TYR A 184 1.12 -8.52 -2.63
CA TYR A 184 1.29 -7.37 -3.52
C TYR A 184 -0.07 -6.92 -4.05
N TRP A 185 -0.38 -5.62 -3.95
CA TRP A 185 -1.59 -5.05 -4.56
C TRP A 185 -1.46 -4.98 -6.06
N ALA A 186 -2.55 -5.31 -6.76
CA ALA A 186 -2.55 -5.29 -8.21
C ALA A 186 -2.78 -3.93 -8.80
N ASP A 187 -3.33 -2.95 -8.06
CA ASP A 187 -3.71 -1.59 -8.51
C ASP A 187 -2.98 -0.45 -7.79
N MET A 188 -2.12 -0.79 -6.82
CA MET A 188 -1.26 0.15 -6.14
C MET A 188 0.07 -0.50 -5.73
N ASN A 189 1.05 0.29 -5.33
CA ASN A 189 2.32 -0.24 -4.84
C ASN A 189 2.20 -0.76 -3.40
N GLY A 190 3.04 -1.74 -3.05
CA GLY A 190 3.13 -2.29 -1.70
C GLY A 190 2.20 -3.47 -1.46
N PHE A 191 1.99 -3.76 -0.17
CA PHE A 191 1.29 -4.92 0.35
C PHE A 191 0.41 -4.49 1.53
N HIS A 192 -0.35 -5.41 2.11
CA HIS A 192 -1.12 -5.13 3.34
C HIS A 192 -1.37 -6.40 4.13
N GLU A 193 -1.36 -6.32 5.46
CA GLU A 193 -1.75 -7.41 6.34
C GLU A 193 -2.69 -6.92 7.45
N TRP A 194 -3.59 -7.80 7.88
CA TRP A 194 -4.57 -7.55 8.93
C TRP A 194 -4.82 -8.81 9.75
N THR A 195 -5.32 -8.62 10.98
CA THR A 195 -5.71 -9.73 11.85
C THR A 195 -7.17 -10.10 11.61
N VAL A 196 -7.45 -11.40 11.61
CA VAL A 196 -8.80 -11.97 11.52
C VAL A 196 -9.08 -12.83 12.74
N VAL A 197 -10.32 -12.78 13.23
CA VAL A 197 -10.79 -13.59 14.36
C VAL A 197 -11.65 -14.72 13.82
N MET A 198 -11.41 -15.93 14.32
CA MET A 198 -12.25 -17.08 14.01
C MET A 198 -13.42 -17.08 14.98
N ASP A 199 -14.62 -17.00 14.43
CA ASP A 199 -15.85 -16.97 15.22
C ASP A 199 -16.78 -18.05 14.68
N THR A 200 -17.53 -18.69 15.58
CA THR A 200 -18.44 -19.79 15.26
C THR A 200 -19.78 -19.28 14.73
N LYS A 201 -20.11 -18.02 15.04
CA LYS A 201 -21.33 -17.33 14.63
C LYS A 201 -21.10 -16.37 13.46
N ASN A 202 -20.02 -15.60 13.50
CA ASN A 202 -19.69 -14.58 12.52
C ASN A 202 -18.68 -15.10 11.49
N LYS A 203 -18.81 -14.67 10.23
CA LYS A 203 -17.80 -14.97 9.21
C LYS A 203 -16.50 -14.25 9.54
N ASP A 204 -15.38 -14.94 9.33
CA ASP A 204 -14.02 -14.43 9.52
C ASP A 204 -13.55 -13.56 8.34
N ILE A 205 -14.38 -12.59 7.93
CA ILE A 205 -14.14 -11.74 6.76
C ILE A 205 -14.22 -10.27 7.17
N LEU A 206 -13.14 -9.54 6.90
CA LEU A 206 -13.10 -8.08 7.01
C LEU A 206 -13.12 -7.47 5.61
N ALA A 207 -14.30 -7.44 4.98
CA ALA A 207 -14.46 -6.98 3.60
C ALA A 207 -13.83 -5.59 3.35
N GLY A 208 -13.94 -4.68 4.33
CA GLY A 208 -13.32 -3.35 4.28
C GLY A 208 -11.79 -3.33 4.09
N GLN A 209 -11.07 -4.43 4.32
CA GLN A 209 -9.62 -4.50 4.10
C GLN A 209 -9.25 -4.53 2.61
N ILE A 210 -10.16 -5.02 1.76
CA ILE A 210 -9.98 -5.15 0.32
C ILE A 210 -10.92 -4.25 -0.50
N GLU A 211 -11.84 -3.53 0.17
CA GLU A 211 -12.74 -2.61 -0.52
C GLU A 211 -11.98 -1.56 -1.33
N MET A 212 -12.47 -1.30 -2.55
CA MET A 212 -11.88 -0.34 -3.48
C MET A 212 -10.43 -0.65 -3.91
N LYS A 213 -9.96 -1.89 -3.71
CA LYS A 213 -8.62 -2.35 -4.09
C LYS A 213 -8.69 -3.65 -4.87
N ASN A 214 -7.71 -3.89 -5.72
CA ASN A 214 -7.59 -5.14 -6.47
C ASN A 214 -6.51 -6.03 -5.85
N ALA A 215 -6.92 -7.07 -5.12
CA ALA A 215 -6.02 -8.10 -4.64
C ALA A 215 -5.97 -9.27 -5.64
N PRO A 216 -4.78 -9.69 -6.12
CA PRO A 216 -4.69 -10.88 -6.96
C PRO A 216 -4.91 -12.16 -6.16
N LYS A 217 -4.43 -12.16 -4.90
CA LYS A 217 -4.52 -13.22 -3.92
C LYS A 217 -4.57 -12.66 -2.50
N VAL A 218 -5.20 -13.41 -1.60
CA VAL A 218 -5.14 -13.20 -0.15
C VAL A 218 -4.64 -14.48 0.51
N TYR A 219 -3.57 -14.38 1.29
CA TYR A 219 -2.97 -15.51 2.00
C TYR A 219 -3.15 -15.37 3.50
N ARG A 220 -3.48 -16.48 4.17
CA ARG A 220 -3.53 -16.60 5.62
C ARG A 220 -2.24 -17.23 6.13
N ARG A 221 -1.62 -16.59 7.14
CA ARG A 221 -0.55 -17.22 7.92
C ARG A 221 -1.14 -18.32 8.81
N THR A 222 -0.62 -19.52 8.65
CA THR A 222 -1.08 -20.76 9.30
C THR A 222 0.07 -21.40 10.07
N TYR A 223 -0.26 -22.21 11.08
CA TYR A 223 0.71 -23.04 11.78
C TYR A 223 0.95 -24.37 11.03
N SER A 224 -0.09 -24.89 10.38
CA SER A 224 -0.01 -26.06 9.52
C SER A 224 0.74 -25.80 8.20
N ILE A 225 1.31 -26.86 7.65
CA ILE A 225 2.03 -26.84 6.37
C ILE A 225 1.01 -26.92 5.23
N ASN A 226 1.14 -26.03 4.25
CA ASN A 226 0.35 -26.00 3.02
C ASN A 226 1.21 -26.43 1.82
N PRO A 227 0.57 -26.81 0.69
CA PRO A 227 1.29 -27.12 -0.54
C PRO A 227 2.16 -25.95 -1.03
N ILE A 228 3.38 -26.29 -1.44
CA ILE A 228 4.35 -25.40 -2.06
C ILE A 228 4.89 -26.06 -3.34
N PRO A 229 5.41 -25.29 -4.32
CA PRO A 229 6.03 -25.89 -5.50
C PRO A 229 7.23 -26.76 -5.08
N VAL A 230 7.28 -27.97 -5.62
CA VAL A 230 8.35 -28.94 -5.32
C VAL A 230 9.36 -28.90 -6.45
N PRO A 231 10.53 -28.25 -6.27
CA PRO A 231 11.47 -28.02 -7.36
C PRO A 231 11.92 -29.34 -8.00
N GLU A 232 12.09 -29.34 -9.32
CA GLU A 232 12.83 -30.40 -10.00
C GLU A 232 14.30 -29.99 -10.17
N LYS A 233 15.23 -30.84 -9.72
CA LYS A 233 16.67 -30.57 -9.73
C LYS A 233 17.02 -29.25 -9.03
N ASP A 234 17.61 -28.30 -9.75
CA ASP A 234 18.06 -26.98 -9.31
C ASP A 234 17.08 -25.86 -9.71
N GLU A 235 15.81 -26.20 -9.95
CA GLU A 235 14.77 -25.21 -10.25
C GLU A 235 14.63 -24.17 -9.12
N TYR A 236 14.66 -22.91 -9.50
CA TYR A 236 14.50 -21.79 -8.58
C TYR A 236 13.02 -21.60 -8.22
N ILE A 237 12.74 -21.59 -6.92
CA ILE A 237 11.44 -21.26 -6.35
C ILE A 237 11.49 -19.87 -5.74
N PRO A 238 10.60 -18.93 -6.13
CA PRO A 238 10.55 -17.61 -5.52
C PRO A 238 10.36 -17.68 -3.99
N PRO A 239 11.09 -16.87 -3.18
CA PRO A 239 11.13 -17.00 -1.72
C PRO A 239 9.78 -16.98 -1.00
N PHE A 240 8.76 -16.33 -1.55
CA PHE A 240 7.42 -16.35 -0.95
C PHE A 240 6.81 -17.76 -0.95
N PHE A 241 7.07 -18.54 -2.01
CA PHE A 241 6.52 -19.88 -2.19
C PHE A 241 7.40 -20.99 -1.60
N THR A 242 8.52 -20.66 -0.97
CA THR A 242 9.27 -21.64 -0.15
C THR A 242 8.74 -21.73 1.28
N ASN A 243 7.86 -20.81 1.69
CA ASN A 243 7.25 -20.79 3.01
C ASN A 243 5.89 -21.53 2.99
N PRO A 244 5.78 -22.73 3.60
CA PRO A 244 4.54 -23.51 3.58
C PRO A 244 3.47 -22.98 4.53
N PHE A 245 3.75 -21.95 5.33
CA PHE A 245 2.82 -21.40 6.31
C PHE A 245 1.86 -20.36 5.71
N ASN A 246 1.80 -20.26 4.38
CA ASN A 246 0.88 -19.40 3.65
C ASN A 246 -0.21 -20.24 2.99
N ARG A 247 -1.47 -20.07 3.41
CA ARG A 247 -2.63 -20.71 2.80
C ARG A 247 -3.42 -19.71 1.96
N ASP A 248 -3.75 -20.06 0.72
CA ASP A 248 -4.65 -19.24 -0.10
C ASP A 248 -6.07 -19.23 0.52
N VAL A 249 -6.57 -18.03 0.81
CA VAL A 249 -7.94 -17.78 1.32
C VAL A 249 -8.68 -16.77 0.45
N THR A 250 -8.24 -16.57 -0.79
CA THR A 250 -8.77 -15.55 -1.72
C THR A 250 -10.28 -15.66 -1.91
N ASN A 251 -10.81 -16.89 -2.01
CA ASN A 251 -12.26 -17.17 -2.14
C ASN A 251 -13.10 -16.68 -0.95
N LYS A 252 -12.50 -16.41 0.21
CA LYS A 252 -13.22 -15.80 1.35
C LYS A 252 -13.51 -14.32 1.12
N TYR A 253 -12.68 -13.66 0.31
CA TYR A 253 -12.69 -12.21 0.14
C TYR A 253 -13.27 -11.79 -1.22
N LEU A 254 -13.03 -12.57 -2.27
CA LEU A 254 -13.34 -12.19 -3.64
C LEU A 254 -14.17 -13.25 -4.35
N HIS A 255 -14.97 -12.80 -5.33
CA HIS A 255 -15.33 -13.66 -6.45
C HIS A 255 -14.09 -13.85 -7.33
N THR A 256 -13.72 -15.10 -7.52
CA THR A 256 -12.49 -15.47 -8.21
C THR A 256 -12.77 -16.24 -9.49
N SER A 257 -11.72 -16.52 -10.25
CA SER A 257 -11.80 -17.41 -11.41
C SER A 257 -10.59 -18.32 -11.48
N ASP A 258 -10.84 -19.56 -11.87
CA ASP A 258 -9.78 -20.49 -12.26
C ASP A 258 -9.41 -20.20 -13.71
N ILE A 259 -8.10 -20.15 -14.00
CA ILE A 259 -7.59 -19.81 -15.32
C ILE A 259 -6.52 -20.78 -15.76
N THR A 260 -6.50 -21.04 -17.07
CA THR A 260 -5.47 -21.84 -17.72
C THR A 260 -4.68 -20.95 -18.66
N VAL A 261 -3.36 -20.91 -18.48
CA VAL A 261 -2.46 -20.20 -19.38
C VAL A 261 -1.67 -21.21 -20.20
N THR A 262 -1.66 -21.04 -21.51
CA THR A 262 -0.84 -21.85 -22.43
C THR A 262 0.44 -21.10 -22.76
N ALA A 263 1.58 -21.78 -22.68
CA ALA A 263 2.87 -21.22 -23.02
C ALA A 263 2.90 -20.76 -24.48
N THR A 264 3.45 -19.58 -24.74
CA THR A 264 3.69 -19.10 -26.12
C THR A 264 5.14 -19.27 -26.55
N VAL A 265 5.98 -19.82 -25.68
CA VAL A 265 7.38 -20.18 -25.93
C VAL A 265 7.61 -21.65 -25.53
N PRO A 266 8.64 -22.32 -26.07
CA PRO A 266 9.07 -23.60 -25.53
C PRO A 266 9.53 -23.44 -24.07
N VAL A 267 8.95 -24.21 -23.15
CA VAL A 267 9.26 -24.15 -21.71
C VAL A 267 9.67 -25.52 -21.21
N GLN A 268 10.78 -25.58 -20.48
CA GLN A 268 11.26 -26.77 -19.77
C GLN A 268 11.11 -26.66 -18.24
N ALA A 269 10.65 -25.50 -17.74
CA ALA A 269 10.40 -25.30 -16.33
C ALA A 269 9.21 -26.14 -15.86
N ARG A 270 9.32 -26.69 -14.65
CA ARG A 270 8.27 -27.50 -14.03
C ARG A 270 7.16 -26.62 -13.49
N HIS A 271 7.48 -25.42 -12.98
CA HIS A 271 6.49 -24.49 -12.48
C HIS A 271 6.41 -23.22 -13.34
N ALA A 272 5.19 -22.70 -13.46
CA ALA A 272 4.91 -21.37 -13.96
C ALA A 272 4.22 -20.54 -12.88
N TYR A 273 4.30 -19.23 -13.02
CA TYR A 273 3.82 -18.27 -12.05
C TYR A 273 2.98 -17.20 -12.75
N LEU A 274 2.05 -16.62 -12.00
CA LEU A 274 1.44 -15.35 -12.38
C LEU A 274 2.08 -14.23 -11.59
N ALA A 275 2.55 -13.22 -12.31
CA ALA A 275 3.03 -11.99 -11.73
C ALA A 275 2.08 -10.82 -11.99
N ILE A 276 2.17 -9.80 -11.15
CA ILE A 276 1.56 -8.49 -11.35
C ILE A 276 2.65 -7.42 -11.32
N PHE A 277 2.36 -6.23 -11.86
CA PHE A 277 3.25 -5.10 -11.70
C PHE A 277 3.05 -4.46 -10.31
N ASN A 278 4.10 -4.35 -9.50
CA ASN A 278 4.06 -3.68 -8.20
C ASN A 278 5.46 -3.15 -7.85
N GLY A 279 5.56 -1.84 -7.58
CA GLY A 279 6.82 -1.23 -7.18
C GLY A 279 7.88 -1.26 -8.28
N ARG A 280 7.50 -1.00 -9.54
CA ARG A 280 8.38 -1.04 -10.73
C ARG A 280 8.93 -2.42 -11.10
N GLU A 281 8.39 -3.48 -10.52
CA GLU A 281 8.82 -4.85 -10.76
C GLU A 281 7.61 -5.76 -11.03
N LEU A 282 7.85 -6.86 -11.73
CA LEU A 282 6.90 -7.94 -11.84
C LEU A 282 7.05 -8.84 -10.60
N ARG A 283 6.00 -8.93 -9.79
CA ARG A 283 5.96 -9.69 -8.54
C ARG A 283 5.04 -10.89 -8.69
N VAL A 284 5.58 -12.08 -8.49
CA VAL A 284 4.81 -13.33 -8.52
C VAL A 284 3.83 -13.39 -7.34
N VAL A 285 2.61 -13.83 -7.62
CA VAL A 285 1.49 -13.86 -6.67
C VAL A 285 0.79 -15.21 -6.61
N ASP A 286 0.96 -16.06 -7.63
CA ASP A 286 0.52 -17.46 -7.60
C ASP A 286 1.44 -18.36 -8.43
N TRP A 287 1.33 -19.68 -8.24
CA TRP A 287 2.13 -20.69 -8.94
C TRP A 287 1.28 -21.87 -9.41
N SER A 288 1.77 -22.64 -10.37
CA SER A 288 1.15 -23.87 -10.85
C SER A 288 2.18 -24.79 -11.51
N ASP A 289 1.96 -26.11 -11.45
CA ASP A 289 2.71 -27.07 -12.26
C ASP A 289 2.41 -26.87 -13.76
N VAL A 290 3.44 -27.03 -14.59
CA VAL A 290 3.33 -26.98 -16.05
C VAL A 290 3.10 -28.38 -16.58
N GLN A 291 1.95 -28.59 -17.22
CA GLN A 291 1.58 -29.86 -17.86
C GLN A 291 1.28 -29.63 -19.33
N GLN A 292 2.01 -30.29 -20.23
CA GLN A 292 1.84 -30.15 -21.69
C GLN A 292 1.85 -28.68 -22.16
N GLY A 293 2.73 -27.86 -21.56
CA GLY A 293 2.84 -26.43 -21.88
C GLY A 293 1.69 -25.57 -21.33
N LYS A 294 0.89 -26.07 -20.39
CA LYS A 294 -0.21 -25.34 -19.74
C LYS A 294 0.01 -25.26 -18.23
N ALA A 295 -0.39 -24.14 -17.65
CA ALA A 295 -0.38 -23.90 -16.22
C ALA A 295 -1.79 -23.52 -15.74
N HIS A 296 -2.25 -24.13 -14.66
CA HIS A 296 -3.61 -23.99 -14.14
C HIS A 296 -3.59 -23.27 -12.78
N PHE A 297 -4.08 -22.04 -12.74
CA PHE A 297 -4.11 -21.22 -11.53
C PHE A 297 -5.55 -21.17 -10.99
N HIS A 298 -5.68 -21.35 -9.69
CA HIS A 298 -6.98 -21.42 -9.02
C HIS A 298 -7.32 -20.12 -8.32
N ALA A 299 -8.59 -19.79 -8.16
CA ALA A 299 -9.03 -18.69 -7.29
C ALA A 299 -8.34 -17.33 -7.54
N MET A 300 -8.18 -16.92 -8.80
CA MET A 300 -7.53 -15.66 -9.15
C MET A 300 -8.46 -14.46 -8.97
N GLY A 301 -7.94 -13.38 -8.37
CA GLY A 301 -8.62 -12.09 -8.32
C GLY A 301 -8.81 -11.48 -9.71
N SER A 302 -9.96 -10.88 -9.96
CA SER A 302 -10.34 -10.33 -11.27
C SER A 302 -10.10 -8.82 -11.35
N ASN A 303 -10.27 -8.26 -12.55
CA ASN A 303 -9.99 -6.87 -12.90
C ASN A 303 -8.50 -6.50 -12.75
N ILE A 304 -7.62 -7.42 -13.16
CA ILE A 304 -6.17 -7.32 -12.99
C ILE A 304 -5.47 -7.68 -14.31
N VAL A 305 -4.35 -7.03 -14.61
CA VAL A 305 -3.39 -7.49 -15.62
C VAL A 305 -2.39 -8.45 -14.98
N TYR A 306 -2.37 -9.68 -15.48
CA TYR A 306 -1.42 -10.71 -15.08
C TYR A 306 -0.34 -10.91 -16.14
N PHE A 307 0.87 -11.18 -15.67
CA PHE A 307 2.06 -11.48 -16.47
C PHE A 307 2.46 -12.94 -16.19
N PRO A 308 2.19 -13.87 -17.12
CA PRO A 308 2.64 -15.25 -17.00
C PRO A 308 4.15 -15.33 -17.13
N VAL A 309 4.80 -15.93 -16.14
CA VAL A 309 6.26 -16.04 -16.08
C VAL A 309 6.70 -17.42 -15.61
N TYR A 310 7.95 -17.76 -15.90
CA TYR A 310 8.68 -18.88 -15.31
C TYR A 310 10.10 -18.43 -14.97
N PHE A 311 10.87 -19.30 -14.34
CA PHE A 311 12.24 -19.00 -13.94
C PHE A 311 13.24 -19.91 -14.65
N GLU A 312 14.24 -19.30 -15.29
CA GLU A 312 15.45 -19.99 -15.75
C GLU A 312 16.58 -19.63 -14.79
N LYS A 313 16.94 -20.54 -13.88
CA LYS A 313 17.69 -20.19 -12.67
C LYS A 313 16.95 -19.05 -11.95
N GLU A 314 17.64 -18.00 -11.49
CA GLU A 314 16.99 -16.86 -10.82
C GLU A 314 16.40 -15.83 -11.80
N TYR A 315 16.54 -16.03 -13.12
CA TYR A 315 16.06 -15.07 -14.11
C TYR A 315 14.60 -15.31 -14.46
N GLN A 316 13.78 -14.29 -14.23
CA GLN A 316 12.39 -14.31 -14.64
C GLN A 316 12.26 -14.20 -16.16
N ARG A 317 11.54 -15.13 -16.77
CA ARG A 317 11.22 -15.19 -18.20
C ARG A 317 9.72 -15.19 -18.43
N ASN A 318 9.29 -14.70 -19.59
CA ASN A 318 7.87 -14.68 -19.94
C ASN A 318 7.42 -16.07 -20.42
N PHE A 319 6.36 -16.58 -19.79
CA PHE A 319 5.71 -17.83 -20.17
C PHE A 319 4.71 -17.62 -21.32
N ALA A 320 4.01 -16.48 -21.28
CA ALA A 320 3.05 -16.05 -22.29
C ALA A 320 2.94 -14.52 -22.31
N TYR A 321 2.17 -13.99 -23.26
CA TYR A 321 1.77 -12.58 -23.26
C TYR A 321 0.95 -12.23 -22.00
N PRO A 322 1.05 -10.98 -21.49
CA PRO A 322 0.19 -10.50 -20.43
C PRO A 322 -1.30 -10.58 -20.83
N PHE A 323 -2.17 -10.68 -19.85
CA PHE A 323 -3.62 -10.67 -20.10
C PHE A 323 -4.39 -9.97 -18.99
N ILE A 324 -5.55 -9.42 -19.33
CA ILE A 324 -6.53 -8.90 -18.38
C ILE A 324 -7.44 -10.06 -17.98
N LEU A 325 -7.57 -10.35 -16.68
CA LEU A 325 -8.67 -11.17 -16.16
C LEU A 325 -9.84 -10.26 -15.81
N ARG A 326 -10.99 -10.41 -16.47
CA ARG A 326 -12.20 -9.61 -16.19
C ARG A 326 -13.02 -10.20 -15.04
N ALA A 327 -13.90 -9.38 -14.47
CA ALA A 327 -14.80 -9.77 -13.39
C ALA A 327 -15.75 -10.92 -13.72
N ASN A 328 -16.05 -11.14 -15.01
CA ASN A 328 -16.86 -12.26 -15.48
C ASN A 328 -16.03 -13.53 -15.76
N GLY A 329 -14.75 -13.57 -15.37
CA GLY A 329 -13.84 -14.70 -15.58
C GLY A 329 -13.22 -14.80 -16.98
N THR A 330 -13.60 -13.92 -17.92
CA THR A 330 -13.00 -13.93 -19.27
C THR A 330 -11.63 -13.26 -19.29
N THR A 331 -10.75 -13.73 -20.16
CA THR A 331 -9.40 -13.18 -20.35
C THR A 331 -9.27 -12.38 -21.64
N VAL A 332 -8.43 -11.33 -21.64
CA VAL A 332 -8.01 -10.60 -22.85
C VAL A 332 -6.51 -10.61 -22.96
N THR A 333 -5.96 -11.25 -23.97
CA THR A 333 -4.52 -11.26 -24.23
C THR A 333 -4.05 -9.91 -24.79
N LEU A 334 -3.01 -9.35 -24.17
CA LEU A 334 -2.38 -8.10 -24.54
C LEU A 334 -1.12 -8.38 -25.36
N ARG A 335 -1.32 -8.74 -26.62
CA ARG A 335 -0.26 -8.89 -27.62
C ARG A 335 -0.09 -7.57 -28.38
N PRO A 336 1.07 -6.90 -28.31
CA PRO A 336 1.31 -5.67 -29.04
C PRO A 336 1.07 -5.85 -30.53
N ASP A 337 0.29 -4.95 -31.12
CA ASP A 337 0.03 -4.87 -32.55
C ASP A 337 0.86 -3.73 -33.14
N THR A 338 1.98 -4.10 -33.77
CA THR A 338 2.93 -3.17 -34.38
C THR A 338 2.48 -2.65 -35.75
N THR A 339 1.40 -3.21 -36.32
CA THR A 339 0.82 -2.76 -37.58
C THR A 339 -0.19 -1.64 -37.37
N ARG A 340 -0.90 -1.64 -36.23
CA ARG A 340 -1.80 -0.56 -35.83
C ARG A 340 -1.14 0.33 -34.79
N ARG A 341 -0.61 1.45 -35.25
CA ARG A 341 0.08 2.45 -34.43
C ARG A 341 -0.82 3.61 -34.04
N GLN A 342 -0.52 4.22 -32.90
CA GLN A 342 -1.26 5.37 -32.35
C GLN A 342 -0.29 6.40 -31.76
N THR A 343 -0.78 7.62 -31.58
CA THR A 343 -0.10 8.66 -30.80
C THR A 343 -0.77 8.75 -29.43
N LEU A 344 0.03 8.76 -28.37
CA LEU A 344 -0.44 8.87 -26.99
C LEU A 344 0.01 10.18 -26.38
N THR A 345 -0.94 10.98 -25.89
CA THR A 345 -0.68 12.13 -25.02
C THR A 345 -0.89 11.70 -23.58
N LEU A 346 0.19 11.62 -22.82
CA LEU A 346 0.18 11.11 -21.45
C LEU A 346 0.32 12.28 -20.46
N THR A 347 -0.52 12.28 -19.43
CA THR A 347 -0.55 13.36 -18.42
C THR A 347 -0.21 12.88 -17.01
N ARG A 348 -0.23 11.57 -16.76
CA ARG A 348 0.14 10.98 -15.45
C ARG A 348 0.81 9.62 -15.60
N LYS A 349 1.62 9.27 -14.61
CA LYS A 349 2.32 7.97 -14.46
C LYS A 349 1.72 7.04 -13.40
N TYR A 350 0.73 7.51 -12.65
CA TYR A 350 0.07 6.78 -11.56
C TYR A 350 -1.42 7.18 -11.48
N PRO A 351 -2.34 6.27 -11.09
CA PRO A 351 -3.76 6.57 -11.00
C PRO A 351 -4.09 7.65 -9.95
N LEU A 352 -5.16 8.39 -10.22
CA LEU A 352 -5.78 9.27 -9.23
C LEU A 352 -6.60 8.43 -8.25
N HIS A 353 -6.50 8.74 -6.96
CA HIS A 353 -7.33 8.14 -5.93
C HIS A 353 -8.31 9.18 -5.36
N HIS A 354 -9.54 8.75 -5.09
CA HIS A 354 -10.63 9.61 -4.64
C HIS A 354 -10.30 10.41 -3.37
N ASN A 355 -9.54 9.81 -2.45
CA ASN A 355 -9.10 10.44 -1.21
C ASN A 355 -8.06 11.56 -1.43
N LYS A 356 -7.31 11.53 -2.55
CA LYS A 356 -6.32 12.57 -2.89
C LYS A 356 -6.96 13.76 -3.61
N VAL A 357 -8.00 13.56 -4.42
CA VAL A 357 -8.64 14.64 -5.20
C VAL A 357 -9.54 15.57 -4.37
N TYR A 358 -9.84 15.22 -3.12
CA TYR A 358 -10.65 16.06 -2.22
C TYR A 358 -10.09 17.48 -2.05
N HIS A 359 -8.77 17.66 -2.06
CA HIS A 359 -8.14 18.99 -1.95
C HIS A 359 -8.52 19.91 -3.12
N GLY A 360 -8.68 19.36 -4.33
CA GLY A 360 -9.17 20.12 -5.47
C GLY A 360 -10.67 20.43 -5.39
N ASN A 361 -11.49 19.54 -4.82
CA ASN A 361 -12.90 19.83 -4.53
C ASN A 361 -13.03 21.02 -3.55
N ALA A 362 -12.13 21.11 -2.56
CA ALA A 362 -12.14 22.20 -1.59
C ALA A 362 -11.89 23.57 -2.25
N LEU A 363 -11.19 23.63 -3.39
CA LEU A 363 -10.95 24.86 -4.15
C LEU A 363 -12.18 25.39 -4.90
N VAL A 364 -13.20 24.58 -5.15
CA VAL A 364 -14.37 25.00 -5.92
C VAL A 364 -15.07 26.17 -5.21
N GLY A 365 -15.23 27.28 -5.94
CA GLY A 365 -15.72 28.56 -5.43
C GLY A 365 -14.64 29.62 -5.18
N ALA A 366 -13.36 29.22 -5.15
CA ALA A 366 -12.24 30.14 -4.98
C ALA A 366 -12.11 31.10 -6.17
N ARG A 367 -11.55 32.28 -5.90
CA ARG A 367 -11.31 33.34 -6.88
C ARG A 367 -9.85 33.78 -6.82
N PHE A 368 -9.25 33.90 -8.00
CA PHE A 368 -7.99 34.60 -8.19
C PHE A 368 -8.30 36.00 -8.72
N GLN A 369 -7.77 37.02 -8.07
CA GLN A 369 -8.12 38.41 -8.33
C GLN A 369 -6.87 39.29 -8.37
N ALA A 370 -6.94 40.42 -9.06
CA ALA A 370 -5.85 41.38 -9.18
C ALA A 370 -6.33 42.82 -8.91
N SER A 371 -5.46 43.67 -8.37
CA SER A 371 -5.74 45.08 -8.12
C SER A 371 -4.45 45.91 -8.01
N ASN A 372 -4.58 47.23 -8.21
CA ASN A 372 -3.55 48.21 -7.83
C ASN A 372 -3.85 48.88 -6.47
N ASP A 373 -4.98 48.54 -5.85
CA ASP A 373 -5.39 49.00 -4.52
C ASP A 373 -5.22 47.84 -3.51
N PRO A 374 -4.38 48.01 -2.46
CA PRO A 374 -4.11 46.95 -1.48
C PRO A 374 -5.35 46.56 -0.65
N THR A 375 -6.41 47.38 -0.65
CA THR A 375 -7.66 47.05 0.07
C THR A 375 -8.57 46.12 -0.74
N PHE A 376 -8.32 45.96 -2.05
CA PHE A 376 -9.14 45.18 -2.98
C PHE A 376 -10.64 45.56 -2.91
N GLN A 377 -10.98 46.85 -2.85
CA GLN A 377 -12.38 47.32 -2.89
C GLN A 377 -13.04 46.99 -4.24
N ASN A 378 -12.34 47.26 -5.35
CA ASN A 378 -12.81 46.99 -6.72
C ASN A 378 -11.82 46.11 -7.50
N PRO A 379 -11.65 44.84 -7.11
CA PRO A 379 -10.65 43.98 -7.73
C PRO A 379 -11.18 43.36 -9.02
N VAL A 380 -10.29 43.15 -9.99
CA VAL A 380 -10.61 42.39 -11.18
C VAL A 380 -10.53 40.90 -10.85
N THR A 381 -11.56 40.13 -11.20
CA THR A 381 -11.52 38.67 -11.04
C THR A 381 -10.89 38.06 -12.28
N ILE A 382 -9.71 37.47 -12.10
CA ILE A 382 -8.93 36.84 -13.16
C ILE A 382 -9.44 35.42 -13.43
N HIS A 383 -9.73 34.67 -12.36
CA HIS A 383 -10.22 33.30 -12.48
C HIS A 383 -11.17 32.92 -11.37
N ARG A 384 -12.12 32.04 -11.68
CA ARG A 384 -12.98 31.37 -10.70
C ARG A 384 -12.86 29.86 -10.87
N VAL A 385 -12.58 29.16 -9.78
CA VAL A 385 -12.53 27.70 -9.77
C VAL A 385 -13.97 27.17 -9.75
N THR A 386 -14.44 26.65 -10.87
CA THR A 386 -15.82 26.15 -11.04
C THR A 386 -15.96 24.64 -10.90
N HIS A 387 -14.86 23.90 -10.98
CA HIS A 387 -14.80 22.45 -10.93
C HIS A 387 -13.50 21.99 -10.27
N ASN A 388 -13.46 20.73 -9.85
CA ASN A 388 -12.26 20.14 -9.28
C ASN A 388 -11.18 19.96 -10.38
N PRO A 389 -9.97 20.52 -10.22
CA PRO A 389 -8.89 20.30 -11.17
C PRO A 389 -8.30 18.89 -11.13
N ASN A 390 -8.75 18.01 -10.22
CA ASN A 390 -8.33 16.61 -10.10
C ASN A 390 -6.82 16.42 -10.10
N MET A 391 -6.12 17.26 -9.33
CA MET A 391 -4.65 17.27 -9.19
C MET A 391 -3.89 17.58 -10.50
N GLN A 392 -4.58 18.08 -11.52
CA GLN A 392 -3.96 18.66 -12.71
C GLN A 392 -3.63 20.14 -12.44
N PRO A 393 -2.54 20.65 -13.04
CA PRO A 393 -2.27 22.07 -13.05
C PRO A 393 -3.37 22.78 -13.86
N VAL A 394 -3.79 23.95 -13.39
CA VAL A 394 -4.68 24.82 -14.15
C VAL A 394 -3.90 26.03 -14.58
N ILE A 395 -3.76 26.19 -15.89
CA ILE A 395 -3.13 27.32 -16.55
C ILE A 395 -4.23 28.30 -16.93
N VAL A 396 -4.17 29.52 -16.39
CA VAL A 396 -5.14 30.58 -16.66
C VAL A 396 -4.42 31.71 -17.39
N PRO A 397 -4.71 31.94 -18.68
CA PRO A 397 -4.18 33.09 -19.40
C PRO A 397 -4.74 34.39 -18.83
N VAL A 398 -3.94 35.44 -18.86
CA VAL A 398 -4.25 36.77 -18.35
C VAL A 398 -4.03 37.80 -19.45
N ASP A 399 -4.90 38.80 -19.51
CA ASP A 399 -4.73 39.94 -20.41
C ASP A 399 -3.49 40.78 -20.02
N THR A 400 -2.45 40.68 -20.84
CA THR A 400 -1.16 41.36 -20.63
C THR A 400 -1.21 42.88 -20.84
N THR A 401 -2.29 43.42 -21.40
CA THR A 401 -2.43 44.87 -21.61
C THR A 401 -2.63 45.62 -20.29
N GLN A 402 -3.13 44.93 -19.27
CA GLN A 402 -3.31 45.44 -17.92
C GLN A 402 -2.13 45.08 -17.02
N LYS A 403 -1.86 45.92 -16.02
CA LYS A 403 -0.82 45.67 -15.00
C LYS A 403 -1.40 45.82 -13.60
N TYR A 404 -1.04 44.88 -12.74
CA TYR A 404 -1.51 44.84 -11.35
C TYR A 404 -0.35 44.59 -10.39
N ARG A 405 -0.33 45.33 -9.28
CA ARG A 405 0.66 45.16 -8.21
C ARG A 405 0.26 44.03 -7.24
N TYR A 406 -1.01 43.97 -6.86
CA TYR A 406 -1.51 43.04 -5.85
C TYR A 406 -2.34 41.94 -6.47
N TRP A 407 -2.08 40.71 -6.08
CA TRP A 407 -2.81 39.52 -6.51
C TRP A 407 -3.35 38.79 -5.30
N ARG A 408 -4.61 38.36 -5.34
CA ARG A 408 -5.29 37.73 -4.21
C ARG A 408 -5.96 36.42 -4.60
N PHE A 409 -5.63 35.37 -3.86
CA PHE A 409 -6.50 34.22 -3.70
C PHE A 409 -7.56 34.54 -2.65
N ASN A 410 -8.83 34.32 -2.94
CA ASN A 410 -9.94 34.56 -2.01
C ASN A 410 -10.98 33.44 -2.09
N HIS A 411 -11.36 32.91 -0.93
CA HIS A 411 -12.31 31.81 -0.79
C HIS A 411 -13.08 31.88 0.54
N THR A 412 -14.12 31.08 0.68
CA THR A 412 -14.92 30.95 1.93
C THR A 412 -14.51 29.76 2.79
N LYS A 413 -13.56 28.93 2.32
CA LYS A 413 -13.11 27.71 3.00
C LYS A 413 -11.59 27.71 3.12
N ILE A 414 -11.11 26.97 4.12
CA ILE A 414 -9.71 26.58 4.26
C ILE A 414 -9.34 25.62 3.13
N VAL A 415 -8.22 25.88 2.47
CA VAL A 415 -7.72 25.08 1.35
C VAL A 415 -6.22 24.85 1.44
N GLU A 416 -5.75 23.90 0.65
CA GLU A 416 -4.31 23.63 0.49
C GLU A 416 -3.95 23.75 -1.00
N LEU A 417 -2.96 24.60 -1.28
CA LEU A 417 -2.36 24.73 -2.61
C LEU A 417 -0.92 24.21 -2.55
N ALA A 418 -0.53 23.44 -3.56
CA ALA A 418 0.86 23.11 -3.79
C ALA A 418 1.57 24.27 -4.49
N GLU A 419 0.93 24.89 -5.48
CA GLU A 419 1.56 25.92 -6.30
C GLU A 419 0.59 27.06 -6.61
N TRP A 420 1.13 28.27 -6.65
CA TRP A 420 0.53 29.42 -7.32
C TRP A 420 1.62 30.27 -7.99
N ARG A 421 1.82 30.05 -9.29
CA ARG A 421 2.87 30.68 -10.10
C ARG A 421 2.29 31.77 -10.99
N PHE A 422 3.11 32.75 -11.30
CA PHE A 422 2.82 33.85 -12.20
C PHE A 422 3.93 33.91 -13.24
N LYS A 423 3.59 34.02 -14.53
CA LYS A 423 4.59 34.19 -15.59
C LYS A 423 4.48 35.54 -16.28
N ASP A 424 5.61 36.05 -16.75
CA ASP A 424 5.66 37.22 -17.62
C ASP A 424 5.41 36.82 -19.10
N ASN A 425 5.40 37.80 -20.00
CA ASN A 425 5.22 37.59 -21.44
C ASN A 425 6.35 36.81 -22.13
N ARG A 426 7.47 36.55 -21.44
CA ARG A 426 8.57 35.70 -21.92
C ARG A 426 8.50 34.29 -21.34
N GLY A 427 7.49 34.00 -20.52
CA GLY A 427 7.34 32.72 -19.83
C GLY A 427 8.24 32.55 -18.60
N LEU A 428 8.82 33.64 -18.07
CA LEU A 428 9.63 33.61 -16.86
C LEU A 428 8.76 33.77 -15.61
N ASN A 429 9.09 33.02 -14.55
CA ASN A 429 8.39 33.13 -13.27
C ASN A 429 8.62 34.52 -12.63
N LEU A 430 7.53 35.16 -12.21
CA LEU A 430 7.54 36.38 -11.41
C LEU A 430 7.48 36.02 -9.91
N THR A 431 8.24 36.73 -9.10
CA THR A 431 8.28 36.54 -7.63
C THR A 431 7.77 37.80 -6.94
N GLY A 432 6.85 37.63 -6.00
CA GLY A 432 6.34 38.70 -5.14
C GLY A 432 6.31 38.27 -3.68
N LYS A 433 6.11 39.24 -2.78
CA LYS A 433 6.02 38.98 -1.34
C LYS A 433 4.62 38.47 -0.99
N SER A 434 4.55 37.28 -0.40
CA SER A 434 3.30 36.73 0.14
C SER A 434 2.91 37.42 1.44
N ILE A 435 1.64 37.79 1.57
CA ILE A 435 1.04 38.41 2.75
C ILE A 435 -0.18 37.56 3.15
N ASP A 436 -0.22 37.12 4.40
CA ASP A 436 -1.38 36.47 5.02
C ASP A 436 -2.15 37.49 5.86
N PRO A 437 -3.28 38.04 5.36
CA PRO A 437 -4.02 39.05 6.09
C PRO A 437 -4.63 38.54 7.39
N GLU A 438 -4.81 37.22 7.55
CA GLU A 438 -5.43 36.63 8.73
C GLU A 438 -4.41 36.07 9.73
N GLY A 439 -3.18 35.84 9.31
CA GLY A 439 -2.13 35.21 10.13
C GLY A 439 -2.45 33.79 10.59
N ARG A 440 -3.33 33.07 9.88
CA ARG A 440 -3.81 31.70 10.22
C ARG A 440 -3.38 30.64 9.20
N GLY A 441 -2.70 31.05 8.13
CA GLY A 441 -2.10 30.16 7.17
C GLY A 441 -0.98 29.32 7.77
N ALA A 442 -0.59 28.26 7.08
CA ALA A 442 0.52 27.41 7.49
C ALA A 442 1.37 27.06 6.27
N ARG A 443 2.70 27.11 6.41
CA ARG A 443 3.67 26.76 5.35
C ARG A 443 3.40 27.50 4.03
N LEU A 444 3.04 28.78 4.08
CA LEU A 444 2.64 29.56 2.89
C LEU A 444 3.77 29.73 1.88
N ALA A 445 5.03 29.71 2.32
CA ALA A 445 6.18 29.74 1.42
C ALA A 445 6.20 28.56 0.44
N ASN A 446 5.67 27.40 0.85
CA ASN A 446 5.60 26.21 0.02
C ASN A 446 4.73 26.41 -1.23
N ILE A 447 3.79 27.36 -1.22
CA ILE A 447 2.93 27.66 -2.39
C ILE A 447 3.76 28.23 -3.56
N PHE A 448 4.99 28.69 -3.30
CA PHE A 448 5.84 29.39 -4.24
C PHE A 448 7.24 28.76 -4.38
N ASP A 449 7.45 27.52 -3.88
CA ASP A 449 8.78 26.88 -3.85
C ASP A 449 9.11 26.05 -5.11
N ASN A 450 8.18 25.95 -6.05
CA ASN A 450 8.27 25.14 -7.26
C ASN A 450 8.32 23.61 -7.02
N ASP A 451 7.98 23.13 -5.83
CA ASP A 451 7.83 21.71 -5.51
C ASP A 451 6.34 21.29 -5.45
N PRO A 452 5.84 20.51 -6.43
CA PRO A 452 4.45 20.05 -6.43
C PRO A 452 4.08 19.12 -5.26
N LEU A 453 5.04 18.55 -4.52
CA LEU A 453 4.78 17.74 -3.32
C LEU A 453 4.63 18.59 -2.06
N SER A 454 5.20 19.80 -2.05
CA SER A 454 5.04 20.75 -0.97
C SER A 454 3.63 21.35 -1.03
N HIS A 455 3.11 21.88 0.09
CA HIS A 455 1.84 22.61 0.09
C HIS A 455 1.73 23.57 1.27
N GLY A 456 1.06 24.69 1.02
CA GLY A 456 0.63 25.64 2.05
C GLY A 456 -0.87 25.60 2.29
N ARG A 457 -1.28 25.84 3.53
CA ARG A 457 -2.68 25.97 3.94
C ARG A 457 -3.08 27.45 3.95
N ILE A 458 -4.06 27.80 3.14
CA ILE A 458 -4.67 29.14 3.11
C ILE A 458 -5.97 29.10 3.91
N SER A 459 -6.16 30.03 4.84
CA SER A 459 -7.38 30.14 5.66
C SER A 459 -8.58 30.57 4.80
N HIS A 460 -8.54 31.79 4.25
CA HIS A 460 -9.54 32.28 3.28
C HIS A 460 -8.91 33.17 2.21
N ARG A 461 -7.83 33.87 2.56
CA ARG A 461 -7.17 34.84 1.69
C ARG A 461 -5.66 34.69 1.74
N LEU A 462 -5.03 34.87 0.59
CA LEU A 462 -3.59 35.02 0.46
C LEU A 462 -3.33 36.11 -0.58
N VAL A 463 -2.45 37.05 -0.27
CA VAL A 463 -2.10 38.15 -1.17
C VAL A 463 -0.64 38.02 -1.59
N VAL A 464 -0.33 38.35 -2.84
CA VAL A 464 1.02 38.53 -3.36
C VAL A 464 1.17 40.00 -3.75
N ASP A 465 2.19 40.66 -3.22
CA ASP A 465 2.60 42.02 -3.58
C ASP A 465 3.88 41.98 -4.41
N PHE A 466 3.85 42.53 -5.64
CA PHE A 466 5.01 42.64 -6.52
C PHE A 466 5.82 43.94 -6.33
N ASP A 467 5.50 44.75 -5.31
CA ASP A 467 6.04 46.10 -5.03
C ASP A 467 5.67 47.17 -6.07
N HIS A 468 5.46 46.79 -7.32
CA HIS A 468 5.04 47.64 -8.42
C HIS A 468 4.08 46.88 -9.36
N PRO A 469 3.26 47.57 -10.18
CA PRO A 469 2.38 46.90 -11.14
C PRO A 469 3.17 46.11 -12.18
N VAL A 470 2.88 44.80 -12.28
CA VAL A 470 3.51 43.88 -13.25
C VAL A 470 2.50 43.41 -14.30
N SER A 471 3.00 43.08 -15.49
CA SER A 471 2.21 42.40 -16.53
C SER A 471 2.40 40.90 -16.37
N VAL A 472 1.29 40.18 -16.14
CA VAL A 472 1.26 38.71 -16.00
C VAL A 472 0.59 38.16 -17.25
N SER A 473 1.21 37.16 -17.88
CA SER A 473 0.67 36.47 -19.07
C SER A 473 -0.20 35.27 -18.70
N GLU A 474 0.16 34.57 -17.63
CA GLU A 474 -0.61 33.46 -17.08
C GLU A 474 -0.39 33.30 -15.59
N ILE A 475 -1.40 32.79 -14.90
CA ILE A 475 -1.25 32.19 -13.58
C ILE A 475 -1.41 30.68 -13.68
N ILE A 476 -0.61 29.95 -12.92
CA ILE A 476 -0.70 28.49 -12.83
C ILE A 476 -0.95 28.16 -11.36
N TYR A 477 -1.99 27.38 -11.07
CA TYR A 477 -2.20 26.86 -9.73
C TYR A 477 -2.36 25.35 -9.71
N LEU A 478 -1.93 24.77 -8.59
CA LEU A 478 -2.01 23.33 -8.34
C LEU A 478 -2.61 23.11 -6.94
N PRO A 479 -3.68 22.31 -6.79
CA PRO A 479 -4.10 21.85 -5.46
C PRO A 479 -2.97 21.03 -4.84
N ARG A 480 -3.03 20.78 -3.52
CA ARG A 480 -2.15 19.79 -2.88
C ARG A 480 -2.04 18.52 -3.73
N ASN A 481 -0.82 18.12 -4.05
CA ASN A 481 -0.54 17.14 -5.10
C ASN A 481 0.22 15.91 -4.59
N ASP A 482 0.33 14.90 -5.46
CA ASP A 482 1.15 13.71 -5.28
C ASP A 482 2.32 13.63 -6.28
N ALA A 483 2.48 14.66 -7.12
CA ALA A 483 3.49 14.77 -8.16
C ALA A 483 3.55 13.56 -9.11
N ASN A 484 2.42 12.88 -9.32
CA ASN A 484 2.30 11.80 -10.29
C ASN A 484 1.82 12.25 -11.68
N GLY A 485 1.60 13.56 -11.85
CA GLY A 485 1.44 14.17 -13.16
C GLY A 485 2.73 14.13 -13.99
N VAL A 486 2.60 14.47 -15.26
CA VAL A 486 3.71 14.86 -16.11
C VAL A 486 4.03 16.32 -15.80
N TYR A 487 5.31 16.63 -15.65
CA TYR A 487 5.80 17.95 -15.28
C TYR A 487 6.91 18.39 -16.23
N PRO A 488 6.92 19.65 -16.68
CA PRO A 488 7.99 20.21 -17.50
C PRO A 488 9.39 19.98 -16.90
N GLY A 489 10.38 19.75 -17.75
CA GLY A 489 11.78 19.52 -17.37
C GLY A 489 12.09 18.11 -16.86
N ASN A 490 11.09 17.27 -16.61
CA ASN A 490 11.31 15.87 -16.26
C ASN A 490 11.47 15.02 -17.53
N GLU A 491 12.35 14.01 -17.47
CA GLU A 491 12.57 13.02 -18.51
C GLU A 491 11.66 11.80 -18.30
N TYR A 492 10.90 11.46 -19.33
CA TYR A 492 9.99 10.34 -19.34
C TYR A 492 10.37 9.32 -20.41
N GLU A 493 10.29 8.03 -20.07
CA GLU A 493 10.42 6.92 -21.02
C GLU A 493 9.09 6.16 -21.09
N LEU A 494 8.59 5.97 -22.31
CA LEU A 494 7.44 5.09 -22.52
C LEU A 494 7.91 3.70 -22.91
N LEU A 495 7.47 2.70 -22.15
CA LEU A 495 7.70 1.29 -22.44
C LEU A 495 6.39 0.63 -22.86
N TYR A 496 6.46 -0.39 -23.70
CA TYR A 496 5.40 -1.39 -23.88
C TYR A 496 5.92 -2.79 -23.58
N PHE A 497 5.04 -3.70 -23.17
CA PHE A 497 5.43 -5.08 -22.86
C PHE A 497 5.19 -5.99 -24.06
N ASP A 498 6.21 -6.71 -24.50
CA ASP A 498 6.14 -7.79 -25.49
C ASP A 498 6.65 -9.11 -24.88
N LEU A 499 6.64 -10.20 -25.64
CA LEU A 499 7.11 -11.51 -25.20
C LEU A 499 8.60 -11.48 -24.79
N GLY A 500 9.40 -10.61 -25.38
CA GLY A 500 10.79 -10.33 -24.98
C GLY A 500 10.94 -9.47 -23.71
N GLY A 501 9.84 -9.02 -23.10
CA GLY A 501 9.83 -8.11 -21.95
C GLY A 501 9.57 -6.65 -22.35
N TRP A 502 9.96 -5.72 -21.47
CA TRP A 502 9.79 -4.29 -21.70
C TRP A 502 10.60 -3.80 -22.90
N GLN A 503 9.93 -3.15 -23.84
CA GLN A 503 10.51 -2.51 -25.03
C GLN A 503 10.35 -0.99 -24.93
N SER A 504 11.43 -0.26 -25.16
CA SER A 504 11.42 1.20 -25.13
C SER A 504 10.90 1.82 -26.41
N LEU A 505 10.05 2.84 -26.26
CA LEU A 505 9.59 3.73 -27.33
C LEU A 505 10.33 5.07 -27.31
N GLY A 506 11.40 5.16 -26.53
CA GLY A 506 12.27 6.32 -26.40
C GLY A 506 12.02 7.15 -25.14
N CYS A 507 12.95 8.08 -24.90
CA CYS A 507 12.89 9.06 -23.82
C CYS A 507 12.55 10.44 -24.37
N LYS A 508 11.78 11.23 -23.61
CA LYS A 508 11.45 12.63 -23.92
C LYS A 508 11.49 13.48 -22.65
N ILE A 509 12.08 14.66 -22.74
CA ILE A 509 11.94 15.69 -21.71
C ILE A 509 10.60 16.39 -21.96
N ALA A 510 9.70 16.36 -20.98
CA ALA A 510 8.43 17.05 -21.10
C ALA A 510 8.67 18.57 -21.11
N THR A 511 8.08 19.28 -22.08
CA THR A 511 8.09 20.75 -22.14
C THR A 511 6.81 21.35 -21.56
N ASP A 512 5.79 20.53 -21.35
CA ASP A 512 4.49 20.89 -20.78
C ASP A 512 4.08 19.84 -19.72
N TYR A 513 2.88 19.96 -19.16
CA TYR A 513 2.28 19.00 -18.22
C TYR A 513 1.67 17.77 -18.92
N SER A 514 2.13 17.50 -20.13
CA SER A 514 1.88 16.29 -20.91
C SER A 514 3.12 15.92 -21.71
N VAL A 515 3.17 14.66 -22.17
CA VAL A 515 4.21 14.17 -23.08
C VAL A 515 3.58 13.29 -24.16
N ASP A 516 3.94 13.57 -25.40
CA ASP A 516 3.44 12.85 -26.56
C ASP A 516 4.41 11.76 -27.02
N PHE A 517 3.91 10.56 -27.26
CA PHE A 517 4.65 9.47 -27.90
C PHE A 517 3.95 9.05 -29.17
N GLU A 518 4.68 9.05 -30.28
CA GLU A 518 4.16 8.67 -31.59
C GLU A 518 4.50 7.21 -31.90
N ASN A 519 3.83 6.65 -32.91
CA ASN A 519 4.15 5.33 -33.46
C ASN A 519 4.07 4.18 -32.44
N VAL A 520 3.24 4.34 -31.40
CA VAL A 520 3.05 3.40 -30.30
C VAL A 520 2.22 2.20 -30.78
N PRO A 521 2.67 0.94 -30.60
CA PRO A 521 1.85 -0.24 -30.92
C PRO A 521 0.54 -0.24 -30.14
N SER A 522 -0.55 -0.74 -30.71
CA SER A 522 -1.82 -0.91 -29.99
C SER A 522 -1.91 -2.27 -29.29
N ASN A 523 -2.95 -2.50 -28.47
CA ASN A 523 -3.20 -3.77 -27.75
C ASN A 523 -2.04 -4.25 -26.85
N ALA A 524 -1.31 -3.33 -26.22
CA ALA A 524 -0.21 -3.64 -25.32
C ALA A 524 -0.46 -3.14 -23.89
N VAL A 525 0.32 -3.66 -22.95
CA VAL A 525 0.54 -3.02 -21.65
C VAL A 525 1.64 -1.97 -21.80
N TYR A 526 1.41 -0.77 -21.27
CA TYR A 526 2.37 0.33 -21.28
C TYR A 526 2.82 0.69 -19.87
N TRP A 527 4.00 1.30 -19.77
CA TRP A 527 4.54 1.86 -18.52
C TRP A 527 5.26 3.17 -18.82
N LEU A 528 4.80 4.26 -18.20
CA LEU A 528 5.44 5.57 -18.28
C LEU A 528 6.39 5.73 -17.08
N ARG A 529 7.69 5.70 -17.35
CA ARG A 529 8.73 5.90 -16.34
C ARG A 529 9.13 7.36 -16.27
N ASN A 530 9.36 7.86 -15.06
CA ASN A 530 10.00 9.16 -14.86
C ASN A 530 11.43 8.90 -14.34
N HIS A 531 12.43 9.31 -15.12
CA HIS A 531 13.86 9.14 -14.79
C HIS A 531 14.41 10.28 -13.93
N THR A 532 13.63 11.35 -13.73
CA THR A 532 14.00 12.53 -12.94
C THR A 532 13.51 12.46 -11.50
N ALA A 533 12.25 12.09 -11.27
CA ALA A 533 11.63 12.20 -9.94
C ALA A 533 10.52 11.16 -9.67
N GLY A 534 10.21 11.00 -8.38
CA GLY A 534 9.11 10.16 -7.90
C GLY A 534 9.44 8.66 -7.86
N LYS A 535 8.60 7.91 -7.14
CA LYS A 535 8.71 6.44 -6.97
C LYS A 535 7.48 5.69 -7.45
N GLU A 536 6.33 6.35 -7.46
CA GLU A 536 5.04 5.78 -7.84
C GLU A 536 4.87 5.77 -9.36
N GLU A 537 4.79 4.59 -9.96
CA GLU A 537 4.47 4.37 -11.37
C GLU A 537 3.57 3.12 -11.48
N ARG A 538 2.65 3.12 -12.44
CA ARG A 538 1.80 1.96 -12.76
C ARG A 538 1.81 1.66 -14.24
N VAL A 539 1.54 0.40 -14.54
CA VAL A 539 1.20 -0.04 -15.89
C VAL A 539 -0.21 0.43 -16.25
N PHE A 540 -0.44 0.61 -17.54
CA PHE A 540 -1.73 0.98 -18.06
C PHE A 540 -1.98 0.35 -19.44
N THR A 541 -3.24 0.30 -19.84
CA THR A 541 -3.65 0.05 -21.22
C THR A 541 -4.35 1.28 -21.77
N ILE A 542 -4.54 1.35 -23.09
CA ILE A 542 -5.38 2.37 -23.71
C ILE A 542 -6.74 1.77 -24.03
N GLN A 543 -7.80 2.36 -23.46
CA GLN A 543 -9.18 1.97 -23.72
C GLN A 543 -9.96 3.19 -24.19
N ASN A 544 -10.54 3.13 -25.39
CA ASN A 544 -11.27 4.24 -26.01
C ASN A 544 -10.45 5.55 -26.10
N GLY A 545 -9.13 5.44 -26.31
CA GLY A 545 -8.23 6.59 -26.38
C GLY A 545 -7.75 7.12 -25.02
N GLU A 546 -8.21 6.55 -23.90
CA GLU A 546 -7.85 7.00 -22.55
C GLU A 546 -6.94 6.02 -21.82
N GLN A 547 -6.09 6.54 -20.92
CA GLN A 547 -5.28 5.74 -20.02
C GLN A 547 -6.16 5.02 -18.98
N ARG A 548 -6.12 3.70 -18.99
CA ARG A 548 -6.65 2.86 -17.90
C ARG A 548 -5.50 2.23 -17.14
N PHE A 549 -5.25 2.70 -15.92
CA PHE A 549 -4.26 2.11 -15.03
C PHE A 549 -4.69 0.74 -14.54
N TRP A 550 -3.71 -0.12 -14.32
CA TRP A 550 -3.89 -1.45 -13.75
C TRP A 550 -3.11 -1.61 -12.48
#